data_AF-A0ABD0QR81-F1
#
_entry.id   AF-A0ABD0QR81-F1
#
_cell.length_a   1.000
_cell.length_b   1.000
_cell.length_c   1.000
_cell.angle_alpha   90.00
_cell.angle_beta   90.00
_cell.angle_gamma   90.00
#
_symmetry.space_group_name_H-M   'P 1'
#
loop_
_entity.id
_entity.type
_entity.pdbx_description
1 polymer ?
#
loop_
_entity_poly.entity_id
_entity_poly.type
_entity_poly.pdbx_seq_one_letter_code
_entity_poly.pdbx_strand_id
1 'polypeptide(L)' 'TRLHQRFQMWLDSEMAATTYKWLMGEGQEGLLPCRTVCEPKILHFQNINKYKVTYSTTL' A
#
# COMPACT_ATOMS: atom_id res chain seq x y z
N THR A 1 -16.50 -15.23 -14.30
CA THR A 1 -17.90 -14.79 -14.07
C THR A 1 -17.93 -13.38 -13.49
N ARG A 2 -18.94 -12.56 -13.84
CA ARG A 2 -19.06 -11.14 -13.43
C ARG A 2 -18.99 -10.90 -11.92
N LEU A 3 -19.45 -11.87 -11.13
CA LEU A 3 -19.40 -11.83 -9.67
C LEU A 3 -17.95 -11.84 -9.15
N HIS A 4 -17.09 -12.62 -9.79
CA HIS A 4 -15.67 -12.73 -9.42
C HIS A 4 -14.92 -11.42 -9.65
N GLN A 5 -15.23 -10.72 -10.75
CA GLN A 5 -14.66 -9.40 -11.05
C GLN A 5 -15.07 -8.35 -10.02
N ARG A 6 -16.35 -8.32 -9.60
CA ARG A 6 -16.84 -7.38 -8.57
C ARG A 6 -16.20 -7.64 -7.22
N PHE A 7 -16.04 -8.91 -6.86
CA PHE A 7 -15.37 -9.30 -5.62
C PHE A 7 -13.89 -8.89 -5.64
N GLN A 8 -13.19 -9.12 -6.75
CA GLN A 8 -11.80 -8.69 -6.92
C GLN A 8 -11.66 -7.17 -6.82
N MET A 9 -12.50 -6.40 -7.53
CA MET A 9 -12.47 -4.93 -7.46
C MET A 9 -12.73 -4.39 -6.04
N TRP A 10 -13.62 -5.04 -5.29
CA TRP A 10 -13.89 -4.67 -3.90
C TRP A 10 -12.70 -4.99 -2.98
N LEU A 11 -12.10 -6.18 -3.12
CA LEU A 11 -10.89 -6.56 -2.39
C LEU A 11 -9.72 -5.62 -2.69
N ASP A 12 -9.52 -5.27 -3.96
CA ASP A 12 -8.46 -4.35 -4.39
C ASP A 12 -8.65 -2.96 -3.75
N SER A 13 -9.90 -2.49 -3.65
CA SER A 13 -10.25 -1.22 -3.01
C SER A 13 -10.00 -1.23 -1.50
N GLU A 14 -10.44 -2.29 -0.79
CA GLU A 14 -10.26 -2.42 0.66
C GLU A 14 -8.77 -2.57 1.02
N MET A 15 -8.03 -3.40 0.28
CA MET A 15 -6.58 -3.60 0.45
C MET A 15 -5.81 -2.31 0.19
N ALA A 16 -6.18 -1.53 -0.83
CA ALA A 16 -5.56 -0.23 -1.09
C ALA A 16 -5.80 0.75 0.06
N ALA A 17 -7.04 0.82 0.57
CA ALA A 17 -7.41 1.73 1.66
C ALA A 17 -6.76 1.37 3.00
N THR A 18 -6.62 0.08 3.31
CA THR A 18 -5.97 -0.39 4.55
C THR A 18 -4.45 -0.31 4.47
N THR A 19 -3.85 -0.68 3.34
CA THR A 19 -2.39 -0.66 3.15
C THR A 19 -1.83 0.76 3.26
N TYR A 20 -2.54 1.76 2.74
CA TYR A 20 -2.14 3.17 2.86
C TYR A 20 -2.02 3.63 4.33
N LYS A 21 -2.90 3.15 5.23
CA LYS A 21 -2.89 3.54 6.65
C LYS A 21 -1.72 2.95 7.43
N TRP A 22 -1.25 1.76 7.06
CA TRP A 22 -0.14 1.08 7.76
C TRP A 22 1.22 1.70 7.43
N LEU A 23 1.31 2.40 6.31
CA LEU A 23 2.57 2.82 5.71
C LEU A 23 2.95 4.29 5.97
N MET A 24 2.15 5.02 6.75
CA MET A 24 2.35 6.47 6.89
C MET A 24 3.03 6.88 8.20
N GLY A 25 2.98 6.08 9.29
CA GLY A 25 3.73 6.33 10.54
C GLY A 25 3.51 7.69 11.24
N GLU A 26 2.81 8.63 10.61
CA GLU A 26 2.63 10.01 11.05
C GLU A 26 1.61 10.04 12.19
N GLY A 27 2.04 10.53 13.35
CA GLY A 27 1.16 10.81 14.48
C GLY A 27 0.92 9.65 15.46
N GLN A 28 1.69 8.56 15.38
CA GLN A 28 1.69 7.48 16.37
C GLN A 28 2.96 7.57 17.23
N GLU A 29 2.80 7.67 18.54
CA GLU A 29 3.91 7.76 19.50
C GLU A 29 4.81 6.50 19.39
N GLY A 30 6.12 6.70 19.19
CA GLY A 30 7.09 5.62 19.02
C GLY A 30 7.31 5.13 17.57
N LEU A 31 6.58 5.66 16.58
CA LEU A 31 6.85 5.38 15.16
C LEU A 31 7.64 6.53 14.51
N LEU A 32 8.62 6.17 13.68
CA LEU A 32 9.37 7.15 12.89
C LEU A 32 8.50 7.69 11.75
N PRO A 33 8.51 9.01 11.49
CA PRO A 33 7.89 9.56 10.30
C PRO A 33 8.44 8.85 9.06
N CYS A 34 7.53 8.36 8.21
CA CYS A 34 7.93 7.69 6.99
C CYS A 34 7.07 8.13 5.81
N ARG A 35 7.71 8.28 4.67
CA ARG A 35 7.06 8.55 3.40
C ARG A 35 7.01 7.28 2.59
N THR A 36 5.81 6.89 2.18
CA THR A 36 5.63 5.72 1.33
C THR A 36 5.22 6.09 -0.09
N VAL A 37 5.87 5.47 -1.06
CA VAL A 37 5.58 5.61 -2.49
C VAL A 37 5.18 4.25 -3.06
N CYS A 38 4.04 4.20 -3.76
CA CYS A 38 3.62 3.02 -4.50
C CYS A 38 4.18 3.07 -5.94
N GLU A 39 4.88 2.02 -6.34
CA GLU A 39 5.39 1.76 -7.67
C GLU A 39 4.66 0.52 -8.25
N PRO A 40 3.58 0.69 -9.03
CA PRO A 40 2.93 -0.44 -9.70
C PRO A 40 3.87 -1.10 -10.69
N LYS A 41 3.94 -2.44 -10.69
CA LYS A 41 4.78 -3.22 -11.60
C LYS A 41 4.03 -4.46 -12.10
N ILE A 42 4.44 -4.95 -13.28
CA ILE A 42 4.00 -6.24 -13.78
C ILE A 42 5.11 -7.25 -13.52
N LEU A 43 4.82 -8.29 -12.74
CA LEU A 43 5.73 -9.39 -12.45
C LEU A 43 5.04 -10.70 -12.86
N HIS A 44 5.67 -11.48 -13.75
CA HIS A 44 5.10 -12.73 -14.27
C HIS A 44 3.63 -12.59 -14.73
N PHE A 45 3.34 -11.56 -15.52
CA PHE A 45 2.00 -11.24 -16.03
C PHE A 45 0.96 -10.86 -14.95
N GLN A 46 1.38 -10.66 -13.71
CA GLN A 46 0.52 -10.19 -12.63
C GLN A 46 0.84 -8.75 -12.28
N ASN A 47 -0.20 -7.94 -12.07
CA ASN A 47 -0.06 -6.60 -11.50
C ASN A 47 0.27 -6.71 -10.02
N ILE A 48 1.41 -6.14 -9.62
CA ILE A 48 1.86 -6.07 -8.24
C ILE A 48 2.07 -4.60 -7.85
N ASN A 49 1.74 -4.28 -6.60
CA ASN A 49 2.05 -2.98 -6.02
C ASN A 49 3.36 -3.10 -5.23
N LYS A 50 4.43 -2.44 -5.68
CA LYS A 50 5.67 -2.37 -4.93
C LYS A 50 5.66 -1.10 -4.09
N TYR A 51 5.77 -1.24 -2.77
CA TYR A 51 5.83 -0.08 -1.88
C TYR A 51 7.27 0.21 -1.47
N LYS A 52 7.70 1.46 -1.65
CA LYS A 52 8.98 1.97 -1.15
C LYS A 52 8.72 2.87 0.05
N VAL A 53 9.17 2.44 1.23
CA VAL A 53 9.07 3.19 2.48
C VAL A 53 10.39 3.90 2.73
N THR A 54 10.34 5.22 2.92
CA THR A 54 11.50 6.04 3.28
C THR A 54 11.29 6.59 4.68
N TYR A 55 12.15 6.22 5.62
CA TYR A 55 12.09 6.75 6.97
C TYR A 55 12.91 8.04 7.04
N SER A 56 12.35 9.07 7.68
CA SER A 56 13.10 10.28 8.02
C SER A 56 13.76 10.06 9.37
N THR A 57 15.09 9.95 9.39
CA THR A 57 15.84 10.02 10.63
C THR A 57 16.04 11.49 10.99
N THR A 58 15.21 12.03 11.88
CA THR A 58 15.62 13.20 12.66
C THR A 58 16.66 12.72 13.67
N LEU A 59 17.93 13.05 13.42
CA LEU A 59 18.93 13.16 14.48
C LEU A 59 18.68 14.45 15.26
#